data_AF-A0A9E2R7N9-F1
#
_entry.id   AF-A0A9E2R7N9-F1
#
_cell.length_a   1.000
_cell.length_b   1.000
_cell.length_c   1.000
_cell.angle_alpha   90.00
_cell.angle_beta   90.00
_cell.angle_gamma   90.00
#
_symmetry.space_group_name_H-M   'P 1'
#
loop_
_entity.id
_entity.type
_entity.pdbx_description
1 polymer ?
#
loop_
_entity_poly.entity_id
_entity_poly.type
_entity_poly.pdbx_seq_one_letter_code
_entity_poly.pdbx_strand_id
1 'polypeptide(L)'
;MSQLFPERFALEKLKGARATQLAKREDAFQQLVGDGLITVAGHRASVAPTKGQDGSIDVFAEWLSQQLSSGPPALVGIDHAFSFPLRYSEMHRLPPDWPAFLDDFHKHWPTDGDNTYVCFVRDGVCGQGAIRQGYASWIRLTEQRTATAKSVFRFDVQGQVATATHAGLPWLRSIRQRCGDRVHFWPFDGWGIPAGRSVVAEVYPSLWMKRFPDEHRNADQQAAYAV
;
A
#
# COMPACT_ATOMS: atom_id res chain seq x y z
N MET A 1 -21.49 -13.25 -15.54
CA MET A 1 -20.78 -12.77 -14.34
C MET A 1 -20.99 -11.28 -14.28
N SER A 2 -21.71 -10.77 -13.27
CA SER A 2 -21.94 -9.33 -13.10
C SER A 2 -20.60 -8.64 -12.92
N GLN A 3 -20.36 -7.58 -13.70
CA GLN A 3 -19.16 -6.74 -13.60
C GLN A 3 -19.13 -6.12 -12.20
N LEU A 4 -18.39 -6.76 -11.28
CA LEU A 4 -18.37 -6.43 -9.85
C LEU A 4 -17.74 -5.05 -9.57
N PHE A 5 -16.98 -4.51 -10.53
CA PHE A 5 -16.27 -3.24 -10.38
C PHE A 5 -16.28 -2.41 -11.68
N PRO A 6 -16.41 -1.07 -11.57
CA PRO A 6 -16.32 -0.19 -12.73
C PRO A 6 -14.90 -0.16 -13.31
N GLU A 7 -14.78 -0.01 -14.62
CA GLU A 7 -13.49 -0.01 -15.35
C GLU A 7 -12.55 1.14 -14.97
N ARG A 8 -13.07 2.23 -14.39
CA ARG A 8 -12.30 3.39 -13.96
C ARG A 8 -12.63 3.77 -12.52
N PHE A 9 -11.60 4.19 -11.79
CA PHE A 9 -11.70 4.70 -10.43
C PHE A 9 -12.46 6.04 -10.44
N ALA A 10 -13.62 6.09 -9.78
CA ALA A 10 -14.41 7.31 -9.61
C ALA A 10 -14.97 7.33 -8.19
N LEU A 11 -14.58 8.34 -7.43
CA LEU A 11 -14.93 8.48 -6.01
C LEU A 11 -16.44 8.60 -5.78
N GLU A 12 -17.16 9.28 -6.67
CA GLU A 12 -18.63 9.33 -6.63
C GLU A 12 -19.32 7.97 -6.85
N LYS A 13 -18.61 6.97 -7.39
CA LYS A 13 -19.16 5.63 -7.69
C LYS A 13 -18.92 4.61 -6.58
N LEU A 14 -18.27 4.99 -5.48
CA LEU A 14 -18.08 4.15 -4.29
C LEU A 14 -19.38 3.98 -3.49
N LYS A 15 -20.38 3.33 -4.09
CA LYS A 15 -21.53 2.75 -3.41
C LYS A 15 -21.27 1.26 -3.23
N GLY A 16 -20.66 0.89 -2.10
CA GLY A 16 -20.43 -0.51 -1.72
C GLY A 16 -21.00 -0.80 -0.33
N ALA A 17 -21.14 -2.09 0.00
CA ALA A 17 -21.55 -2.54 1.32
C ALA A 17 -20.59 -2.07 2.43
N ARG A 18 -21.12 -1.47 3.50
CA ARG A 18 -20.38 -1.18 4.74
C ARG A 18 -19.95 -2.51 5.36
N ALA A 19 -18.81 -2.60 6.02
CA ALA A 19 -18.39 -3.87 6.64
C ALA A 19 -19.37 -4.38 7.70
N THR A 20 -20.20 -3.49 8.26
CA THR A 20 -21.31 -3.86 9.15
C THR A 20 -22.41 -4.67 8.46
N GLN A 21 -22.43 -4.70 7.13
CA GLN A 21 -23.37 -5.45 6.30
C GLN A 21 -22.82 -6.81 5.86
N LEU A 22 -21.61 -7.18 6.28
CA LEU A 22 -20.97 -8.46 5.97
C LEU A 22 -20.93 -9.35 7.22
N ALA A 23 -21.23 -10.64 7.04
CA ALA A 23 -21.24 -11.62 8.13
C ALA A 23 -19.85 -11.78 8.77
N LYS A 24 -18.78 -11.62 7.97
CA LYS A 24 -17.41 -11.40 8.47
C LYS A 24 -16.94 -10.02 8.04
N ARG A 25 -16.52 -9.21 9.02
CA ARG A 25 -16.16 -7.79 8.80
C ARG A 25 -14.87 -7.61 7.98
N GLU A 26 -14.06 -8.65 7.88
CA GLU A 26 -12.85 -8.74 7.05
C GLU A 26 -13.13 -8.73 5.52
N ASP A 27 -14.39 -8.86 5.11
CA ASP A 27 -14.75 -9.16 3.71
C ASP A 27 -14.96 -7.95 2.77
N ALA A 28 -14.78 -6.70 3.23
CA ALA A 28 -15.35 -5.54 2.53
C ALA A 28 -14.56 -4.98 1.32
N PHE A 29 -13.25 -5.20 1.27
CA PHE A 29 -12.40 -4.66 0.19
C PHE A 29 -11.17 -5.54 0.01
N GLN A 30 -10.49 -5.84 1.11
CA GLN A 30 -9.25 -6.62 1.11
C GLN A 30 -9.47 -8.09 0.75
N GLN A 31 -10.63 -8.67 1.12
CA GLN A 31 -11.05 -10.02 0.70
C GLN A 31 -11.11 -10.18 -0.81
N LEU A 32 -11.57 -9.16 -1.54
CA LEU A 32 -11.69 -9.21 -3.01
C LEU A 32 -10.32 -9.10 -3.70
N VAL A 33 -9.38 -8.37 -3.08
CA VAL A 33 -7.98 -8.32 -3.54
C VAL A 33 -7.34 -9.67 -3.27
N GLY A 34 -7.30 -10.10 -2.00
CA GLY A 34 -6.64 -11.34 -1.60
C GLY A 34 -7.21 -12.57 -2.30
N ASP A 35 -8.54 -12.72 -2.38
CA ASP A 35 -9.15 -13.85 -3.10
C ASP A 35 -8.89 -13.78 -4.61
N GLY A 36 -8.90 -12.57 -5.21
CA GLY A 36 -8.54 -12.39 -6.61
C GLY A 36 -7.08 -12.75 -6.88
N LEU A 37 -6.16 -12.30 -6.02
CA LEU A 37 -4.73 -12.60 -6.06
C LEU A 37 -4.49 -14.11 -5.91
N ILE A 38 -5.11 -14.75 -4.92
CA ILE A 38 -5.02 -16.19 -4.65
C ILE A 38 -5.60 -17.01 -5.81
N THR A 39 -6.74 -16.58 -6.36
CA THR A 39 -7.40 -17.27 -7.50
C THR A 39 -6.56 -17.21 -8.76
N VAL A 40 -5.84 -16.11 -9.00
CA VAL A 40 -5.01 -15.92 -10.20
C VAL A 40 -3.63 -16.59 -10.08
N ALA A 41 -3.00 -16.55 -8.90
CA ALA A 41 -1.60 -16.96 -8.75
C ALA A 41 -1.38 -18.37 -8.16
N GLY A 42 -2.36 -18.91 -7.42
CA GLY A 42 -2.11 -20.04 -6.52
C GLY A 42 -1.06 -19.70 -5.44
N HIS A 43 -0.70 -20.63 -4.56
CA HIS A 43 0.24 -20.37 -3.45
C HIS A 43 1.72 -20.46 -3.88
N ARG A 44 2.11 -19.76 -4.95
CA ARG A 44 3.51 -19.69 -5.39
C ARG A 44 4.15 -18.41 -4.85
N ALA A 45 4.49 -18.41 -3.57
CA ALA A 45 5.15 -17.30 -2.90
C ALA A 45 6.67 -17.41 -3.03
N SER A 46 7.32 -16.27 -3.30
CA SER A 46 8.76 -16.10 -3.20
C SER A 46 9.05 -15.00 -2.19
N VAL A 47 9.74 -15.34 -1.10
CA VAL A 47 10.20 -14.38 -0.10
C VAL A 47 11.53 -13.81 -0.56
N ALA A 48 11.62 -12.49 -0.68
CA ALA A 48 12.89 -11.83 -0.98
C ALA A 48 13.90 -12.11 0.14
N PRO A 49 15.16 -12.48 -0.17
CA PRO A 49 16.17 -12.69 0.84
C PRO A 49 16.52 -11.34 1.50
N THR A 50 16.03 -11.09 2.71
CA THR A 50 16.50 -10.01 3.58
C THR A 50 17.81 -10.38 4.32
N LYS A 51 18.33 -11.59 4.09
CA LYS A 51 19.47 -12.15 4.84
C LYS A 51 20.79 -11.86 4.10
N GLY A 52 21.57 -10.92 4.62
CA GLY A 52 22.92 -10.59 4.11
C GLY A 52 23.05 -9.20 3.47
N GLN A 53 21.94 -8.47 3.36
CA GLN A 53 21.90 -7.02 3.18
C GLN A 53 21.34 -6.42 4.48
N ASP A 54 21.51 -5.13 4.74
CA ASP A 54 21.07 -4.48 5.99
C ASP A 54 19.54 -4.47 6.18
N GLY A 55 18.78 -5.00 5.22
CA GLY A 55 17.32 -5.13 5.27
C GLY A 55 16.61 -3.79 5.05
N SER A 56 17.33 -2.82 4.51
CA SER A 56 16.81 -1.49 4.26
C SER A 56 15.82 -1.49 3.09
N ILE A 57 14.91 -0.50 3.13
CA ILE A 57 13.83 -0.37 2.14
C ILE A 57 14.37 -0.03 0.74
N ASP A 58 15.51 0.65 0.63
CA ASP A 58 16.18 1.00 -0.62
C ASP A 58 16.67 -0.24 -1.36
N VAL A 59 17.33 -1.15 -0.64
CA VAL A 59 17.81 -2.42 -1.18
C VAL A 59 16.64 -3.26 -1.69
N PHE A 60 15.56 -3.36 -0.91
CA PHE A 60 14.35 -4.06 -1.33
C PHE A 60 13.71 -3.43 -2.58
N ALA A 61 13.57 -2.09 -2.59
CA ALA A 61 12.97 -1.37 -3.70
C ALA A 61 13.80 -1.48 -4.98
N GLU A 62 15.12 -1.47 -4.89
CA GLU A 62 16.02 -1.68 -6.02
C GLU A 62 15.91 -3.11 -6.57
N TRP A 63 16.00 -4.12 -5.70
CA TRP A 63 15.81 -5.51 -6.10
C TRP A 63 14.44 -5.73 -6.76
N LEU A 64 13.38 -5.21 -6.13
CA LEU A 64 12.02 -5.33 -6.64
C LEU A 64 11.88 -4.64 -8.01
N SER A 65 12.45 -3.44 -8.18
CA SER A 65 12.46 -2.74 -9.46
C SER A 65 13.14 -3.56 -10.57
N GLN A 66 14.24 -4.25 -10.26
CA GLN A 66 14.92 -5.12 -11.21
C GLN A 66 14.05 -6.32 -11.61
N GLN A 67 13.40 -6.96 -10.63
CA GLN A 67 12.48 -8.07 -10.90
C GLN A 67 11.30 -7.64 -11.77
N LEU A 68 10.69 -6.49 -11.47
CA LEU A 68 9.54 -5.97 -12.22
C LEU A 68 9.91 -5.52 -13.64
N SER A 69 11.14 -5.02 -13.83
CA SER A 69 11.60 -4.48 -15.13
C SER A 69 12.11 -5.55 -16.09
N SER A 70 12.74 -6.61 -15.57
CA SER A 70 13.43 -7.61 -16.41
C SER A 70 12.94 -9.03 -16.19
N GLY A 71 12.25 -9.30 -15.09
CA GLY A 71 11.71 -10.61 -14.76
C GLY A 71 10.38 -10.92 -15.46
N PRO A 72 9.87 -12.15 -15.25
CA PRO A 72 8.51 -12.51 -15.67
C PRO A 72 7.47 -11.66 -14.91
N PRO A 73 6.24 -11.51 -15.43
CA PRO A 73 5.16 -10.84 -14.72
C PRO A 73 4.98 -11.44 -13.32
N ALA A 74 5.00 -10.57 -12.31
CA ALA A 74 4.97 -10.95 -10.91
C ALA A 74 3.79 -10.29 -10.18
N LEU A 75 3.32 -10.94 -9.12
CA LEU A 75 2.31 -10.43 -8.21
C LEU A 75 2.95 -10.08 -6.88
N VAL A 76 2.83 -8.83 -6.46
CA VAL A 76 3.55 -8.30 -5.29
C VAL A 76 2.55 -7.63 -4.37
N GLY A 77 2.36 -8.18 -3.17
CA GLY A 77 1.61 -7.53 -2.10
C GLY A 77 2.53 -6.70 -1.21
N ILE A 78 2.20 -5.43 -1.00
CA ILE A 78 2.93 -4.56 -0.07
C ILE A 78 1.96 -4.09 1.02
N ASP A 79 2.30 -4.40 2.28
CA ASP A 79 1.57 -3.92 3.46
C ASP A 79 2.01 -2.50 3.83
N HIS A 80 1.56 -1.56 3.01
CA HIS A 80 1.74 -0.14 3.22
C HIS A 80 0.51 0.58 2.67
N ALA A 81 0.06 1.67 3.30
CA ALA A 81 -1.07 2.43 2.77
C ALA A 81 -0.64 3.24 1.53
N PHE A 82 -1.08 2.86 0.33
CA PHE A 82 -0.59 3.47 -0.93
C PHE A 82 -1.08 4.90 -1.14
N SER A 83 -2.02 5.38 -0.32
CA SER A 83 -2.55 6.74 -0.42
C SER A 83 -3.09 7.22 0.92
N PHE A 84 -3.62 8.44 0.94
CA PHE A 84 -4.12 9.14 2.13
C PHE A 84 -5.66 9.31 2.12
N PRO A 85 -6.26 9.68 3.27
CA PRO A 85 -7.67 10.05 3.34
C PRO A 85 -8.04 11.19 2.38
N LEU A 86 -9.24 11.17 1.83
CA LEU A 86 -9.72 12.22 0.90
C LEU A 86 -9.64 13.64 1.48
N ARG A 87 -9.86 13.78 2.79
CA ARG A 87 -9.72 15.03 3.53
C ARG A 87 -8.35 15.68 3.36
N TYR A 88 -7.30 14.87 3.19
CA TYR A 88 -5.96 15.37 2.92
C TYR A 88 -5.89 16.06 1.56
N SER A 89 -6.38 15.41 0.51
CA SER A 89 -6.41 15.99 -0.84
C SER A 89 -7.29 17.24 -0.90
N GLU A 90 -8.44 17.24 -0.21
CA GLU A 90 -9.32 18.42 -0.09
C GLU A 90 -8.60 19.60 0.57
N MET A 91 -7.94 19.37 1.71
CA MET A 91 -7.24 20.41 2.46
C MET A 91 -6.07 20.99 1.66
N HIS A 92 -5.28 20.11 1.02
CA HIS A 92 -4.07 20.51 0.28
C HIS A 92 -4.33 20.82 -1.20
N ARG A 93 -5.60 20.79 -1.62
CA ARG A 93 -6.04 21.06 -3.00
C ARG A 93 -5.35 20.21 -4.04
N LEU A 94 -5.09 18.95 -3.71
CA LEU A 94 -4.50 17.98 -4.64
C LEU A 94 -5.57 17.46 -5.59
N PRO A 95 -5.23 17.29 -6.89
CA PRO A 95 -6.13 16.63 -7.82
C PRO A 95 -6.37 15.17 -7.37
N PRO A 96 -7.51 14.56 -7.73
CA PRO A 96 -7.78 13.15 -7.49
C PRO A 96 -6.99 12.26 -8.47
N ASP A 97 -5.67 12.45 -8.50
CA ASP A 97 -4.72 11.77 -9.36
C ASP A 97 -3.60 11.17 -8.49
N TRP A 98 -3.45 9.85 -8.54
CA TRP A 98 -2.53 9.15 -7.65
C TRP A 98 -1.04 9.44 -7.97
N PRO A 99 -0.61 9.47 -9.25
CA PRO A 99 0.74 9.95 -9.59
C PRO A 99 1.04 11.36 -9.06
N ALA A 100 0.14 12.32 -9.26
CA ALA A 100 0.30 13.68 -8.75
C ALA A 100 0.35 13.74 -7.22
N PHE A 101 -0.42 12.89 -6.53
CA PHE A 101 -0.33 12.72 -5.09
C PHE A 101 1.07 12.21 -4.66
N LEU A 102 1.62 11.21 -5.34
CA LEU A 102 2.96 10.68 -5.03
C LEU A 102 4.05 11.75 -5.26
N ASP A 103 3.96 12.50 -6.36
CA ASP A 103 4.90 13.57 -6.67
C ASP A 103 4.84 14.72 -5.64
N ASP A 104 3.63 15.15 -5.26
CA ASP A 104 3.46 16.14 -4.19
C ASP A 104 3.96 15.59 -2.85
N PHE A 105 3.62 14.35 -2.50
CA PHE A 105 4.06 13.74 -1.26
C PHE A 105 5.59 13.70 -1.17
N HIS A 106 6.28 13.17 -2.18
CA HIS A 106 7.74 13.10 -2.22
C HIS A 106 8.41 14.47 -2.10
N LYS A 107 7.83 15.53 -2.70
CA LYS A 107 8.34 16.90 -2.57
C LYS A 107 8.44 17.35 -1.10
N HIS A 108 7.54 16.87 -0.25
CA HIS A 108 7.45 17.28 1.15
C HIS A 108 8.00 16.25 2.13
N TRP A 109 7.96 14.97 1.76
CA TRP A 109 8.43 13.82 2.52
C TRP A 109 9.41 12.98 1.69
N PRO A 110 10.63 13.46 1.42
CA PRO A 110 11.62 12.77 0.58
C PRO A 110 12.38 11.67 1.35
N THR A 111 11.67 10.74 1.98
CA THR A 111 12.25 9.72 2.87
C THR A 111 12.93 8.54 2.15
N ASP A 112 13.02 8.61 0.83
CA ASP A 112 13.92 7.80 0.00
C ASP A 112 15.30 8.45 -0.19
N GLY A 113 15.51 9.67 0.33
CA GLY A 113 16.81 10.34 0.32
C GLY A 113 17.76 9.86 1.43
N ASP A 114 19.05 10.06 1.20
CA ASP A 114 20.11 9.70 2.16
C ASP A 114 19.85 10.33 3.53
N ASN A 115 19.96 9.52 4.59
CA ASN A 115 19.79 9.92 5.98
C ASN A 115 18.47 10.70 6.26
N THR A 116 17.42 10.47 5.46
CA THR A 116 16.14 11.16 5.59
C THR A 116 15.09 10.25 6.21
N TYR A 117 14.94 10.34 7.52
CA TYR A 117 13.99 9.51 8.28
C TYR A 117 12.66 10.25 8.52
N VAL A 118 11.58 9.48 8.71
CA VAL A 118 10.24 10.03 8.99
C VAL A 118 10.25 10.98 10.19
N CYS A 119 10.96 10.63 11.27
CA CYS A 119 11.07 11.50 12.44
C CYS A 119 11.76 12.83 12.12
N PHE A 120 12.84 12.83 11.32
CA PHE A 120 13.54 14.05 10.95
C PHE A 120 12.66 14.98 10.10
N VAL A 121 11.88 14.43 9.18
CA VAL A 121 10.93 15.21 8.38
C VAL A 121 9.81 15.78 9.24
N ARG A 122 9.33 14.98 10.20
CA ARG A 122 8.26 15.39 11.14
C ARG A 122 8.72 16.49 12.10
N ASP A 123 9.96 16.40 12.57
CA ASP A 123 10.56 17.34 13.50
C ASP A 123 11.10 18.60 12.80
N GLY A 124 10.98 18.68 11.46
CA GLY A 124 11.39 19.82 10.66
C GLY A 124 12.89 19.94 10.45
N VAL A 125 13.65 18.88 10.73
CA VAL A 125 15.11 18.82 10.52
C VAL A 125 15.44 18.80 9.01
N CYS A 126 14.61 18.12 8.22
CA CYS A 126 14.71 18.09 6.76
C CYS A 126 13.32 17.98 6.12
N GLY A 127 13.26 18.06 4.79
CA GLY A 127 11.98 18.03 4.07
C GLY A 127 11.04 19.17 4.47
N GLN A 128 9.75 18.99 4.17
CA GLN A 128 8.71 19.98 4.42
C GLN A 128 7.42 19.33 4.94
N GLY A 129 7.56 18.28 5.78
CA GLY A 129 6.42 17.49 6.25
C GLY A 129 5.36 18.32 6.98
N ALA A 130 5.77 19.39 7.68
CA ALA A 130 4.87 20.28 8.43
C ALA A 130 3.77 20.93 7.56
N ILE A 131 4.08 21.27 6.30
CA ILE A 131 3.09 21.87 5.36
C ILE A 131 2.27 20.81 4.62
N ARG A 132 2.55 19.53 4.86
CA ARG A 132 1.84 18.35 4.34
C ARG A 132 1.47 17.40 5.47
N GLN A 133 0.94 17.96 6.56
CA GLN A 133 0.35 17.20 7.64
C GLN A 133 -1.12 16.88 7.38
N GLY A 134 -1.61 15.87 8.10
CA GLY A 134 -3.03 15.57 8.25
C GLY A 134 -3.39 15.38 9.71
N TYR A 135 -4.66 15.10 10.00
CA TYR A 135 -5.13 14.88 11.36
C TYR A 135 -5.22 13.39 11.66
N ALA A 136 -4.87 12.98 12.88
CA ALA A 136 -4.93 11.58 13.33
C ALA A 136 -6.36 11.00 13.38
N SER A 137 -7.39 11.82 13.19
CA SER A 137 -8.80 11.43 13.03
C SER A 137 -9.19 11.12 11.59
N TRP A 138 -8.35 11.48 10.61
CA TRP A 138 -8.62 11.25 9.21
C TRP A 138 -8.30 9.81 8.83
N ILE A 139 -9.28 9.13 8.27
CA ILE A 139 -9.20 7.72 7.86
C ILE A 139 -9.66 7.59 6.42
N ARG A 140 -9.01 6.69 5.67
CA ARG A 140 -9.34 6.41 4.28
C ARG A 140 -10.72 5.78 4.19
N LEU A 141 -11.33 5.89 3.01
CA LEU A 141 -12.66 5.34 2.79
C LEU A 141 -12.73 3.82 3.06
N THR A 142 -11.67 3.09 2.71
CA THR A 142 -11.51 1.66 3.00
C THR A 142 -11.39 1.39 4.50
N GLU A 143 -10.75 2.29 5.24
CA GLU A 143 -10.52 2.20 6.69
C GLU A 143 -11.75 2.58 7.51
N GLN A 144 -12.61 3.48 7.03
CA GLN A 144 -13.89 3.82 7.68
C GLN A 144 -14.79 2.60 7.91
N ARG A 145 -14.57 1.56 7.12
CA ARG A 145 -15.31 0.30 7.18
C ARG A 145 -14.59 -0.75 8.02
N THR A 146 -13.36 -0.51 8.45
CA THR A 146 -12.56 -1.45 9.23
C THR A 146 -12.40 -0.95 10.65
N ALA A 147 -13.04 -1.62 11.62
CA ALA A 147 -13.13 -1.14 13.00
C ALA A 147 -11.77 -0.93 13.71
N THR A 148 -10.72 -1.60 13.25
CA THR A 148 -9.37 -1.56 13.85
C THR A 148 -8.37 -0.70 13.06
N ALA A 149 -8.79 -0.11 11.94
CA ALA A 149 -7.89 0.65 11.10
C ALA A 149 -7.34 1.89 11.83
N LYS A 150 -6.05 2.14 11.67
CA LYS A 150 -5.36 3.31 12.21
C LYS A 150 -5.10 4.30 11.09
N SER A 151 -5.27 5.58 11.40
CA SER A 151 -4.94 6.67 10.48
C SER A 151 -3.45 6.64 10.13
N VAL A 152 -3.15 6.91 8.86
CA VAL A 152 -1.79 7.17 8.36
C VAL A 152 -1.15 8.41 9.00
N PHE A 153 -1.92 9.25 9.71
CA PHE A 153 -1.41 10.41 10.47
C PHE A 153 -1.30 10.15 11.98
N ARG A 154 -1.55 8.92 12.44
CA ARG A 154 -1.38 8.55 13.85
C ARG A 154 0.01 7.96 14.07
N PHE A 155 0.96 8.84 14.38
CA PHE A 155 2.32 8.47 14.75
C PHE A 155 2.44 8.06 16.24
N ASP A 156 3.60 7.50 16.61
CA ASP A 156 4.00 7.19 17.99
C ASP A 156 3.03 6.23 18.72
N VAL A 157 2.40 5.32 17.97
CA VAL A 157 1.55 4.26 18.48
C VAL A 157 2.07 2.89 18.08
N GLN A 158 1.81 1.88 18.91
CA GLN A 158 2.12 0.48 18.59
C GLN A 158 1.44 0.06 17.27
N GLY A 159 2.17 -0.57 16.35
CA GLY A 159 1.69 -0.89 14.98
C GLY A 159 1.72 0.34 14.06
N GLN A 160 2.92 0.85 13.79
CA GLN A 160 3.23 2.16 13.18
C GLN A 160 2.88 2.26 11.68
N VAL A 161 1.59 2.19 11.35
CA VAL A 161 1.09 2.39 9.97
C VAL A 161 1.55 3.72 9.41
N ALA A 162 1.51 4.79 10.23
CA ALA A 162 1.94 6.12 9.83
C ALA A 162 3.40 6.16 9.38
N THR A 163 4.32 5.64 10.21
CA THR A 163 5.76 5.62 9.92
C THR A 163 6.07 4.78 8.68
N ALA A 164 5.53 3.56 8.60
CA ALA A 164 5.74 2.69 7.43
C ALA A 164 5.18 3.33 6.15
N THR A 165 4.02 4.00 6.25
CA THR A 165 3.43 4.68 5.10
C THR A 165 4.30 5.83 4.62
N HIS A 166 4.70 6.72 5.53
CA HIS A 166 5.49 7.89 5.17
C HIS A 166 6.88 7.51 4.68
N ALA A 167 7.48 6.45 5.23
CA ALA A 167 8.73 5.90 4.75
C ALA A 167 8.59 5.28 3.35
N GLY A 168 7.48 4.58 3.08
CA GLY A 168 7.30 3.74 1.89
C GLY A 168 6.75 4.44 0.64
N LEU A 169 5.93 5.49 0.77
CA LEU A 169 5.35 6.19 -0.40
C LEU A 169 6.42 6.68 -1.40
N PRO A 170 7.56 7.26 -0.98
CA PRO A 170 8.60 7.69 -1.92
C PRO A 170 9.24 6.52 -2.69
N TRP A 171 9.35 5.35 -2.06
CA TRP A 171 9.83 4.14 -2.73
C TRP A 171 8.84 3.58 -3.74
N LEU A 172 7.52 3.62 -3.46
CA LEU A 172 6.52 3.27 -4.47
C LEU A 172 6.60 4.18 -5.69
N ARG A 173 6.77 5.49 -5.47
CA ARG A 173 6.99 6.46 -6.53
C ARG A 173 8.22 6.12 -7.37
N SER A 174 9.34 5.80 -6.71
CA SER A 174 10.59 5.39 -7.36
C SER A 174 10.41 4.12 -8.21
N ILE A 175 9.79 3.07 -7.67
CA ILE A 175 9.47 1.83 -8.40
C ILE A 175 8.60 2.14 -9.62
N ARG A 176 7.55 2.96 -9.46
CA ARG A 176 6.67 3.37 -10.57
C ARG A 176 7.45 4.05 -11.69
N GLN A 177 8.33 4.98 -11.35
CA GLN A 177 9.12 5.72 -12.33
C GLN A 177 10.13 4.82 -13.07
N ARG A 178 10.73 3.87 -12.36
CA ARG A 178 11.71 2.93 -12.93
C ARG A 178 11.06 1.88 -13.84
N CYS A 179 9.92 1.34 -13.43
CA CYS A 179 9.27 0.23 -14.14
C CYS A 179 8.26 0.68 -15.19
N GLY A 180 7.72 1.90 -15.08
CA GLY A 180 6.76 2.48 -16.03
C GLY A 180 5.58 1.55 -16.30
N ASP A 181 5.24 1.37 -17.57
CA ASP A 181 4.09 0.57 -18.02
C ASP A 181 4.22 -0.94 -17.77
N ARG A 182 5.36 -1.43 -17.29
CA ARG A 182 5.52 -2.85 -16.95
C ARG A 182 4.82 -3.26 -15.67
N VAL A 183 4.50 -2.28 -14.80
CA VAL A 183 3.88 -2.51 -13.51
C VAL A 183 2.52 -1.81 -13.43
N HIS A 184 1.56 -2.50 -12.83
CA HIS A 184 0.23 -1.98 -12.52
C HIS A 184 0.08 -1.85 -11.00
N PHE A 185 -0.04 -0.63 -10.50
CA PHE A 185 -0.28 -0.36 -9.08
C PHE A 185 -1.77 -0.43 -8.78
N TRP A 186 -2.20 -1.55 -8.24
CA TRP A 186 -3.60 -1.80 -7.95
C TRP A 186 -3.97 -1.26 -6.56
N PRO A 187 -5.10 -0.55 -6.40
CA PRO A 187 -6.15 -0.27 -7.39
C PRO A 187 -6.00 1.06 -8.16
N PHE A 188 -4.92 1.82 -7.93
CA PHE A 188 -4.80 3.21 -8.38
C PHE A 188 -4.62 3.38 -9.90
N ASP A 189 -3.98 2.43 -10.57
CA ASP A 189 -3.88 2.38 -12.03
C ASP A 189 -5.15 1.83 -12.71
N GLY A 190 -6.17 1.47 -11.91
CA GLY A 190 -7.44 0.92 -12.37
C GLY A 190 -7.69 -0.51 -11.90
N TRP A 191 -8.95 -0.93 -12.04
CA TRP A 191 -9.41 -2.25 -11.56
C TRP A 191 -9.03 -3.39 -12.51
N GLY A 192 -9.00 -3.12 -13.81
CA GLY A 192 -8.60 -4.08 -14.82
C GLY A 192 -7.08 -4.17 -14.89
N ILE A 193 -6.52 -5.30 -14.47
CA ILE A 193 -5.09 -5.57 -14.56
C ILE A 193 -4.77 -6.02 -15.99
N PRO A 194 -3.91 -5.30 -16.74
CA PRO A 194 -3.55 -5.70 -18.09
C PRO A 194 -2.74 -7.01 -18.10
N ALA A 195 -3.02 -7.88 -19.06
CA ALA A 195 -2.28 -9.12 -19.22
C ALA A 195 -0.79 -8.85 -19.51
N GLY A 196 0.09 -9.68 -18.94
CA GLY A 196 1.53 -9.58 -19.16
C GLY A 196 2.23 -8.46 -18.39
N ARG A 197 1.51 -7.71 -17.53
CA ARG A 197 2.11 -6.75 -16.59
C ARG A 197 2.27 -7.37 -15.21
N SER A 198 3.32 -6.96 -14.51
CA SER A 198 3.43 -7.21 -13.07
C SER A 198 2.44 -6.34 -12.31
N VAL A 199 2.05 -6.77 -11.13
CA VAL A 199 1.10 -6.06 -10.27
C VAL A 199 1.73 -5.81 -8.92
N VAL A 200 1.64 -4.58 -8.47
CA VAL A 200 1.93 -4.19 -7.08
C VAL A 200 0.61 -3.81 -6.44
N ALA A 201 0.16 -4.58 -5.45
CA ALA A 201 -1.12 -4.39 -4.78
C ALA A 201 -0.91 -3.97 -3.33
N GLU A 202 -1.71 -3.00 -2.88
CA GLU A 202 -1.85 -2.73 -1.45
C GLU A 202 -2.54 -3.93 -0.79
N VAL A 203 -1.88 -4.52 0.22
CA VAL A 203 -2.43 -5.64 1.00
C VAL A 203 -2.48 -5.28 2.48
N TYR A 204 -3.28 -6.02 3.24
CA TYR A 204 -3.33 -5.89 4.70
C TYR A 204 -3.32 -7.30 5.34
N PRO A 205 -2.14 -7.88 5.63
CA PRO A 205 -1.96 -9.29 6.01
C PRO A 205 -2.73 -9.69 7.26
N SER A 206 -2.93 -8.76 8.20
CA SER A 206 -3.63 -9.00 9.47
C SER A 206 -5.04 -9.57 9.31
N LEU A 207 -5.68 -9.40 8.14
CA LEU A 207 -6.99 -9.98 7.84
C LEU A 207 -6.93 -11.48 7.51
N TRP A 208 -5.77 -11.97 7.09
CA TRP A 208 -5.58 -13.30 6.50
C TRP A 208 -4.74 -14.22 7.36
N MET A 209 -3.86 -13.67 8.20
CA MET A 209 -2.94 -14.44 9.03
C MET A 209 -3.61 -15.58 9.82
N LYS A 210 -4.85 -15.36 10.30
CA LYS A 210 -5.61 -16.37 11.09
C LYS A 210 -6.25 -17.47 10.25
N ARG A 211 -6.26 -17.35 8.92
CA ARG A 211 -6.80 -18.37 8.01
C ARG A 211 -5.81 -19.49 7.72
N PHE A 212 -4.54 -19.24 7.98
CA PHE A 212 -3.47 -20.20 7.78
C PHE A 212 -2.92 -20.66 9.14
N PRO A 213 -2.56 -21.95 9.29
CA PRO A 213 -1.81 -22.42 10.44
C PRO A 213 -0.54 -21.59 10.64
N ASP A 214 -0.14 -21.34 11.88
CA ASP A 214 1.07 -20.53 12.16
C ASP A 214 2.37 -21.32 11.92
N GLU A 215 2.37 -22.65 12.09
CA GLU A 215 3.52 -23.54 11.84
C GLU A 215 4.84 -22.99 12.43
N HIS A 216 4.77 -22.41 13.63
CA HIS A 216 5.89 -21.76 14.34
C HIS A 216 6.47 -20.50 13.66
N ARG A 217 5.79 -19.92 12.66
CA ARG A 217 6.12 -18.60 12.11
C ARG A 217 5.90 -17.53 13.19
N ASN A 218 6.85 -16.59 13.28
CA ASN A 218 6.61 -15.37 14.06
C ASN A 218 5.58 -14.47 13.35
N ALA A 219 5.18 -13.37 14.00
CA ALA A 219 4.14 -12.48 13.46
C ALA A 219 4.47 -11.93 12.05
N ASP A 220 5.72 -11.52 11.81
CA ASP A 220 6.15 -10.94 10.54
C ASP A 220 6.22 -12.01 9.43
N GLN A 221 6.71 -13.20 9.78
CA GLN A 221 6.73 -14.37 8.88
C GLN A 221 5.32 -14.82 8.51
N GLN A 222 4.40 -14.83 9.48
CA GLN A 222 3.00 -15.18 9.24
C GLN A 222 2.30 -14.12 8.39
N ALA A 223 2.61 -12.84 8.59
CA ALA A 223 2.12 -11.76 7.73
C ALA A 223 2.60 -11.94 6.28
N ALA A 224 3.89 -12.21 6.07
CA ALA A 224 4.44 -12.48 4.75
C ALA A 224 3.85 -13.74 4.10
N TYR A 225 3.56 -14.79 4.87
CA TYR A 225 2.94 -16.02 4.36
C TYR A 225 1.48 -15.83 3.93
N ALA A 226 0.76 -14.94 4.61
CA ALA A 226 -0.66 -14.70 4.38
C ALA A 226 -0.96 -13.77 3.18
N VAL A 227 0.08 -13.35 2.46
CA VAL A 227 0.05 -12.49 1.26
C VAL A 227 0.41 -13.33 0.04
#